data_AF-A0AAW3MYY7-F1
#
_entry.id   AF-A0AAW3MYY7-F1
#
_cell.length_a   1.000
_cell.length_b   1.000
_cell.length_c   1.000
_cell.angle_alpha   90.00
_cell.angle_beta   90.00
_cell.angle_gamma   90.00
#
_symmetry.space_group_name_H-M   'P 1'
#
loop_
_entity.id
_entity.type
_entity.pdbx_description
1 polymer ?
#
loop_
_entity_poly.entity_id
_entity_poly.type
_entity_poly.pdbx_seq_one_letter_code
_entity_poly.pdbx_strand_id
1 'polypeptide(L)'
;MPDALLRGDAPATARPAKAERPFGLHPESCYILDCAVEMGDLTPLEDMVFRVKNPAAIAFMELSDRDESLPPHWLRNTARQFLDSLPLEDRYVWALRGLPGMEFGMRMFQERVEFVVQSKVQSDLGIEERTAIRFLDEATPDMFDDKLFESVHDVTQARVQEFVESQYSDSKARLEEDLHFAQQALQWVSQPGNRERACAIAARLFQDVPNLESDSATGAIPARRIAATGVAEQRKTQRRARSAIKKALKLFSRTGLEDSVRMMVSGKEVELSHPASPFKFVLQPLQAGWLEQKTVAPGGHVPYQLTLLTKEGVFLSRLCVLFDQTPVLDQLLALTFFVQSGNEADILSKANWFGYESATGVRSILQEKAPALLNKVPEPRKGGGDSGLLAGLDTIWRTEAHWALYKGPVKNWIATWMGELLASLPNPGHARPALA
;
A
#
# COMPACT_ATOMS: atom_id res chain seq x y z
N MET A 1 -48.09 -10.95 -62.28
CA MET A 1 -46.66 -10.58 -62.30
C MET A 1 -46.50 -9.41 -61.34
N PRO A 2 -45.64 -9.41 -60.30
CA PRO A 2 -44.76 -10.45 -59.76
C PRO A 2 -44.87 -10.66 -58.22
N ASP A 3 -44.07 -11.60 -57.72
CA ASP A 3 -43.47 -11.74 -56.37
C ASP A 3 -44.33 -12.03 -55.12
N ALA A 4 -44.58 -13.34 -54.95
CA ALA A 4 -44.76 -13.97 -53.66
C ALA A 4 -43.38 -14.16 -52.99
N LEU A 5 -43.06 -13.32 -52.00
CA LEU A 5 -41.89 -13.48 -51.13
C LEU A 5 -42.30 -14.10 -49.78
N LEU A 6 -41.78 -15.32 -49.61
CA LEU A 6 -41.59 -16.12 -48.40
C LEU A 6 -41.55 -15.32 -47.08
N ARG A 7 -42.52 -15.59 -46.20
CA ARG A 7 -42.38 -15.33 -44.76
C ARG A 7 -41.52 -16.44 -44.16
N GLY A 8 -40.28 -16.12 -43.83
CA GLY A 8 -39.45 -16.92 -42.93
C GLY A 8 -39.58 -16.38 -41.51
N ASP A 9 -40.26 -17.14 -40.64
CA ASP A 9 -40.18 -16.94 -39.20
C ASP A 9 -38.75 -17.26 -38.74
N ALA A 10 -38.01 -16.22 -38.34
CA ALA A 10 -36.73 -16.42 -37.65
C ALA A 10 -37.02 -16.80 -36.19
N PRO A 11 -36.48 -17.93 -35.69
CA PRO A 11 -36.66 -18.30 -34.29
C PRO A 11 -35.95 -17.27 -33.40
N ALA A 12 -36.66 -16.81 -32.37
CA ALA A 12 -36.10 -15.95 -31.33
C ALA A 12 -34.80 -16.60 -30.80
N THR A 13 -33.68 -15.91 -30.99
CA THR A 13 -32.38 -16.34 -30.49
C THR A 13 -32.46 -16.47 -28.98
N ALA A 14 -32.46 -17.71 -28.49
CA ALA A 14 -32.39 -18.02 -27.07
C ALA A 14 -31.17 -17.31 -26.48
N ARG A 15 -31.40 -16.38 -25.53
CA ARG A 15 -30.33 -15.78 -24.75
C ARG A 15 -29.58 -16.91 -24.04
N PRO A 16 -28.23 -16.95 -24.08
CA PRO A 16 -27.49 -17.99 -23.40
C PRO A 16 -27.81 -17.95 -21.90
N ALA A 17 -28.06 -19.13 -21.32
CA ALA A 17 -28.30 -19.29 -19.89
C ALA A 17 -27.15 -18.62 -19.12
N LYS A 18 -27.49 -17.61 -18.31
CA LYS A 18 -26.53 -16.95 -17.40
C LYS A 18 -25.95 -18.05 -16.51
N ALA A 19 -24.64 -18.28 -16.60
CA ALA A 19 -23.94 -19.17 -15.69
C ALA A 19 -24.22 -18.71 -14.25
N GLU A 20 -24.87 -19.57 -13.47
CA GLU A 20 -25.18 -19.33 -12.06
C GLU A 20 -23.86 -19.16 -11.30
N ARG A 21 -23.66 -17.95 -10.76
CA ARG A 21 -22.49 -17.63 -9.93
C ARG A 21 -22.88 -17.77 -8.46
N PRO A 22 -22.00 -18.30 -7.60
CA PRO A 22 -22.22 -18.27 -6.17
C PRO A 22 -22.14 -16.81 -5.70
N PHE A 23 -23.15 -16.30 -5.00
CA PHE A 23 -23.08 -14.97 -4.38
C PHE A 23 -23.47 -13.78 -5.30
N GLY A 24 -23.00 -13.82 -6.55
CA GLY A 24 -23.60 -13.14 -7.71
C GLY A 24 -23.65 -11.61 -7.81
N LEU A 25 -23.08 -10.81 -6.89
CA LEU A 25 -23.06 -9.34 -7.05
C LEU A 25 -22.51 -8.94 -8.43
N HIS A 26 -23.20 -8.00 -9.08
CA HIS A 26 -22.72 -7.42 -10.33
C HIS A 26 -21.41 -6.64 -10.07
N PRO A 27 -20.45 -6.64 -11.04
CA PRO A 27 -19.22 -5.85 -10.98
C PRO A 27 -19.40 -4.41 -10.49
N GLU A 28 -20.46 -3.78 -10.98
CA GLU A 28 -20.81 -2.39 -10.73
C GLU A 28 -21.29 -2.22 -9.29
N SER A 29 -22.11 -3.14 -8.78
CA SER A 29 -22.54 -3.17 -7.38
C SER A 29 -21.36 -3.33 -6.41
N CYS A 30 -20.39 -4.20 -6.73
CA CYS A 30 -19.15 -4.30 -5.93
C CYS A 30 -18.36 -3.00 -5.91
N TYR A 31 -18.21 -2.35 -7.08
CA TYR A 31 -17.51 -1.08 -7.17
C TYR A 31 -18.19 0.03 -6.36
N ILE A 32 -19.54 0.08 -6.37
CA ILE A 32 -20.31 1.03 -5.55
C ILE A 32 -20.02 0.82 -4.05
N LEU A 33 -19.98 -0.44 -3.61
CA LEU A 33 -19.68 -0.76 -2.20
C LEU A 33 -18.23 -0.42 -1.83
N ASP A 34 -17.27 -0.75 -2.69
CA ASP A 34 -15.85 -0.39 -2.49
C ASP A 34 -15.71 1.14 -2.36
N CYS A 35 -16.35 1.90 -3.26
CA CYS A 35 -16.41 3.35 -3.16
C CYS A 35 -17.09 3.81 -1.87
N ALA A 36 -18.20 3.21 -1.44
CA ALA A 36 -18.86 3.59 -0.20
C ALA A 36 -17.97 3.37 1.04
N VAL A 37 -17.16 2.30 1.06
CA VAL A 37 -16.17 2.04 2.12
C VAL A 37 -15.04 3.06 2.07
N GLU A 38 -14.47 3.30 0.89
CA GLU A 38 -13.44 4.35 0.70
C GLU A 38 -13.97 5.72 1.11
N MET A 39 -15.25 5.97 0.85
CA MET A 39 -15.92 7.22 1.18
C MET A 39 -16.30 7.32 2.68
N GLY A 40 -16.10 6.25 3.46
CA GLY A 40 -16.51 6.19 4.86
C GLY A 40 -18.03 6.21 5.06
N ASP A 41 -18.81 6.04 3.99
CA ASP A 41 -20.27 5.89 4.04
C ASP A 41 -20.66 4.54 4.63
N LEU A 42 -19.82 3.53 4.38
CA LEU A 42 -19.89 2.21 4.98
C LEU A 42 -18.63 1.90 5.78
N THR A 43 -18.79 1.22 6.90
CA THR A 43 -17.68 0.53 7.56
C THR A 43 -17.41 -0.82 6.87
N PRO A 44 -16.22 -1.41 7.05
CA PRO A 44 -15.92 -2.74 6.51
C PRO A 44 -16.86 -3.84 7.01
N LEU A 45 -17.40 -3.70 8.24
CA LEU A 45 -18.40 -4.61 8.78
C LEU A 45 -19.76 -4.46 8.07
N GLU A 46 -20.18 -3.22 7.82
CA GLU A 46 -21.43 -2.93 7.10
C GLU A 46 -21.35 -3.36 5.63
N ASP A 47 -20.21 -3.14 4.97
CA ASP A 47 -19.96 -3.59 3.59
C ASP A 47 -20.13 -5.11 3.44
N MET A 48 -19.65 -5.87 4.42
CA MET A 48 -19.78 -7.33 4.40
C MET A 48 -21.25 -7.77 4.33
N VAL A 49 -22.19 -6.99 4.88
CA VAL A 49 -23.63 -7.30 4.81
C VAL A 49 -24.08 -7.44 3.37
N PHE A 50 -23.56 -6.61 2.47
CA PHE A 50 -23.95 -6.67 1.06
C PHE A 50 -23.22 -7.77 0.29
N ARG A 51 -22.12 -8.31 0.82
CA ARG A 51 -21.31 -9.36 0.17
C ARG A 51 -21.78 -10.78 0.44
N VAL A 52 -22.76 -10.94 1.32
CA VAL A 52 -23.35 -12.25 1.69
C VAL A 52 -24.80 -12.28 1.29
N LYS A 53 -25.31 -13.46 0.89
CA LYS A 53 -26.73 -13.66 0.64
C LYS A 53 -27.56 -13.35 1.86
N ASN A 54 -28.24 -12.22 1.84
CA ASN A 54 -29.26 -11.87 2.83
C ASN A 54 -30.26 -10.87 2.22
N PRO A 55 -31.35 -10.55 2.94
CA PRO A 55 -32.36 -9.63 2.44
C PRO A 55 -31.81 -8.24 2.08
N ALA A 56 -30.80 -7.72 2.80
CA ALA A 56 -30.19 -6.42 2.50
C ALA A 56 -29.40 -6.44 1.19
N ALA A 57 -28.61 -7.49 0.95
CA ALA A 57 -27.89 -7.68 -0.31
C ALA A 57 -28.85 -7.83 -1.50
N ILE A 58 -29.96 -8.55 -1.32
CA ILE A 58 -30.99 -8.72 -2.35
C ILE A 58 -31.65 -7.36 -2.67
N ALA A 59 -32.05 -6.60 -1.66
CA ALA A 59 -32.63 -5.27 -1.84
C ALA A 59 -31.65 -4.31 -2.56
N PHE A 60 -30.36 -4.37 -2.20
CA PHE A 60 -29.33 -3.57 -2.87
C PHE A 60 -29.20 -3.92 -4.35
N MET A 61 -29.17 -5.22 -4.69
CA MET A 61 -29.12 -5.67 -6.08
C MET A 61 -30.34 -5.20 -6.88
N GLU A 62 -31.55 -5.33 -6.31
CA GLU A 62 -32.79 -4.90 -6.96
C GLU A 62 -32.83 -3.40 -7.23
N LEU A 63 -32.30 -2.58 -6.31
CA LEU A 63 -32.17 -1.14 -6.50
C LEU A 63 -31.09 -0.80 -7.53
N SER A 64 -29.93 -1.47 -7.50
CA SER A 64 -28.87 -1.23 -8.48
C SER A 64 -29.27 -1.61 -9.90
N ASP A 65 -30.09 -2.66 -10.08
CA ASP A 65 -30.57 -3.11 -11.39
C ASP A 65 -31.59 -2.16 -12.03
N ARG A 66 -32.24 -1.30 -11.22
CA ARG A 66 -33.23 -0.32 -11.69
C ARG A 66 -32.64 1.02 -12.11
N ASP A 67 -31.32 1.20 -11.95
CA ASP A 67 -30.63 2.48 -12.18
C ASP A 67 -31.24 3.63 -11.34
N GLU A 68 -31.85 3.28 -10.20
CA GLU A 68 -32.41 4.24 -9.24
C GLU A 68 -31.29 4.75 -8.33
N SER A 69 -31.20 6.06 -8.16
CA SER A 69 -30.27 6.65 -7.20
C SER A 69 -30.66 6.19 -5.78
N LEU A 70 -29.71 5.57 -5.07
CA LEU A 70 -29.93 5.17 -3.68
C LEU A 70 -30.20 6.41 -2.81
N PRO A 71 -31.17 6.36 -1.89
CA PRO A 71 -31.37 7.43 -0.92
C PRO A 71 -30.09 7.68 -0.11
N PRO A 72 -29.84 8.92 0.35
CA PRO A 72 -28.72 9.22 1.23
C PRO A 72 -28.70 8.27 2.44
N HIS A 73 -27.53 7.71 2.75
CA HIS A 73 -27.30 6.77 3.86
C HIS A 73 -28.09 5.46 3.80
N TRP A 74 -28.74 5.14 2.68
CA TRP A 74 -29.53 3.91 2.55
C TRP A 74 -28.69 2.66 2.83
N LEU A 75 -27.49 2.59 2.24
CA LEU A 75 -26.55 1.47 2.44
C LEU A 75 -26.25 1.28 3.93
N ARG A 76 -25.79 2.34 4.60
CA ARG A 76 -25.46 2.32 6.03
C ARG A 76 -26.65 1.88 6.88
N ASN A 77 -27.79 2.51 6.72
CA ASN A 77 -28.96 2.26 7.56
C ASN A 77 -29.48 0.84 7.37
N THR A 78 -29.48 0.35 6.13
CA THR A 78 -29.92 -1.02 5.81
C THR A 78 -28.96 -2.06 6.37
N ALA A 79 -27.65 -1.84 6.27
CA ALA A 79 -26.64 -2.72 6.84
C ALA A 79 -26.76 -2.79 8.38
N ARG A 80 -26.87 -1.63 9.05
CA ARG A 80 -27.05 -1.57 10.52
C ARG A 80 -28.35 -2.22 10.96
N GLN A 81 -29.46 -1.90 10.32
CA GLN A 81 -30.75 -2.54 10.63
C GLN A 81 -30.68 -4.05 10.49
N PHE A 82 -29.99 -4.56 9.46
CA PHE A 82 -29.77 -5.98 9.32
C PHE A 82 -28.91 -6.54 10.46
N LEU A 83 -27.74 -5.95 10.74
CA LEU A 83 -26.86 -6.40 11.83
C LEU A 83 -27.57 -6.37 13.19
N ASP A 84 -28.33 -5.33 13.48
CA ASP A 84 -29.08 -5.19 14.74
C ASP A 84 -30.25 -6.16 14.86
N SER A 85 -30.77 -6.66 13.74
CA SER A 85 -31.80 -7.70 13.74
C SER A 85 -31.26 -9.10 14.08
N LEU A 86 -29.94 -9.29 13.99
CA LEU A 86 -29.31 -10.58 14.26
C LEU A 86 -29.12 -10.82 15.76
N PRO A 87 -29.17 -12.10 16.21
CA PRO A 87 -28.73 -12.46 17.55
C PRO A 87 -27.32 -11.96 17.84
N LEU A 88 -27.02 -11.62 19.10
CA LEU A 88 -25.72 -11.06 19.49
C LEU A 88 -24.52 -11.93 19.06
N GLU A 89 -24.64 -13.25 19.17
CA GLU A 89 -23.58 -14.18 18.78
C GLU A 89 -23.36 -14.24 17.27
N ASP A 90 -24.44 -14.12 16.49
CA ASP A 90 -24.36 -13.99 15.04
C ASP A 90 -23.59 -12.71 14.69
N ARG A 91 -23.95 -11.59 15.32
CA ARG A 91 -23.25 -10.31 15.14
C ARG A 91 -21.76 -10.42 15.49
N TYR A 92 -21.39 -11.13 16.56
CA TYR A 92 -19.98 -11.37 16.88
C TYR A 92 -19.26 -12.13 15.78
N VAL A 93 -19.89 -13.16 15.22
CA VAL A 93 -19.33 -13.91 14.08
C VAL A 93 -19.19 -13.01 12.83
N TRP A 94 -20.14 -12.11 12.59
CA TRP A 94 -20.03 -11.08 11.56
C TRP A 94 -18.83 -10.14 11.82
N ALA A 95 -18.68 -9.63 13.04
CA ALA A 95 -17.56 -8.76 13.41
C ALA A 95 -16.19 -9.44 13.19
N LEU A 96 -16.06 -10.70 13.62
CA LEU A 96 -14.83 -11.48 13.44
C LEU A 96 -14.49 -11.74 11.97
N ARG A 97 -15.51 -11.98 11.13
CA ARG A 97 -15.31 -12.20 9.70
C ARG A 97 -14.95 -10.90 8.95
N GLY A 98 -15.39 -9.75 9.44
CA GLY A 98 -15.03 -8.43 8.93
C GLY A 98 -13.63 -7.93 9.31
N LEU A 99 -13.00 -8.52 10.35
CA LEU A 99 -11.68 -8.10 10.86
C LEU A 99 -10.60 -7.93 9.78
N PRO A 100 -10.40 -8.86 8.82
CA PRO A 100 -9.38 -8.69 7.78
C PRO A 100 -9.63 -7.48 6.87
N GLY A 101 -10.90 -7.15 6.61
CA GLY A 101 -11.28 -5.96 5.83
C GLY A 101 -11.16 -4.66 6.64
N MET A 102 -11.19 -4.76 7.97
CA MET A 102 -11.16 -3.59 8.86
C MET A 102 -9.83 -2.85 8.80
N GLU A 103 -8.69 -3.57 8.77
CA GLU A 103 -7.36 -2.96 8.61
C GLU A 103 -7.25 -2.21 7.27
N PHE A 104 -7.70 -2.83 6.17
CA PHE A 104 -7.69 -2.20 4.86
C PHE A 104 -8.61 -0.97 4.80
N GLY A 105 -9.85 -1.09 5.28
CA GLY A 105 -10.82 -0.01 5.27
C GLY A 105 -10.39 1.19 6.12
N MET A 106 -9.82 0.95 7.31
CA MET A 106 -9.27 2.01 8.15
C MET A 106 -8.10 2.74 7.48
N ARG A 107 -7.21 2.00 6.80
CA ARG A 107 -6.12 2.61 6.04
C ARG A 107 -6.63 3.47 4.88
N MET A 108 -7.58 2.97 4.09
CA MET A 108 -8.15 3.73 2.97
C MET A 108 -8.89 4.98 3.46
N PHE A 109 -9.63 4.85 4.57
CA PHE A 109 -10.29 5.99 5.22
C PHE A 109 -9.26 7.04 5.66
N GLN A 110 -8.16 6.63 6.27
CA GLN A 110 -7.07 7.53 6.66
C GLN A 110 -6.46 8.26 5.46
N GLU A 111 -6.08 7.52 4.43
CA GLU A 111 -5.49 8.08 3.20
C GLU A 111 -6.45 9.10 2.55
N ARG A 112 -7.76 8.86 2.63
CA ARG A 112 -8.76 9.80 2.15
C ARG A 112 -8.86 11.05 3.01
N VAL A 113 -8.96 10.92 4.33
CA VAL A 113 -8.98 12.07 5.25
C VAL A 113 -7.73 12.92 5.04
N GLU A 114 -6.57 12.26 4.87
CA GLU A 114 -5.30 12.90 4.49
C GLU A 114 -5.41 13.69 3.20
N PHE A 115 -5.86 13.05 2.12
CA PHE A 115 -6.00 13.70 0.82
C PHE A 115 -6.96 14.89 0.86
N VAL A 116 -8.10 14.77 1.56
CA VAL A 116 -9.12 15.82 1.62
C VAL A 116 -8.66 17.00 2.47
N VAL A 117 -8.05 16.74 3.62
CA VAL A 117 -7.45 17.80 4.45
C VAL A 117 -6.33 18.51 3.69
N GLN A 118 -5.45 17.75 3.02
CA GLN A 118 -4.38 18.29 2.20
C GLN A 118 -4.94 19.20 1.10
N SER A 119 -5.94 18.73 0.35
CA SER A 119 -6.59 19.49 -0.72
C SER A 119 -7.25 20.76 -0.18
N LYS A 120 -7.91 20.67 0.99
CA LYS A 120 -8.56 21.81 1.64
C LYS A 120 -7.55 22.86 2.09
N VAL A 121 -6.47 22.46 2.75
CA VAL A 121 -5.39 23.35 3.19
C VAL A 121 -4.71 24.01 1.98
N GLN A 122 -4.43 23.26 0.92
CA GLN A 122 -3.86 23.80 -0.32
C GLN A 122 -4.77 24.87 -0.95
N SER A 123 -6.07 24.58 -1.02
CA SER A 123 -7.08 25.50 -1.54
C SER A 123 -7.15 26.78 -0.71
N ASP A 124 -7.18 26.66 0.62
CA ASP A 124 -7.25 27.83 1.53
C ASP A 124 -5.95 28.66 1.53
N LEU A 125 -4.80 28.04 1.21
CA LEU A 125 -3.52 28.71 1.01
C LEU A 125 -3.39 29.36 -0.38
N GLY A 126 -4.34 29.14 -1.29
CA GLY A 126 -4.27 29.65 -2.67
C GLY A 126 -3.14 29.02 -3.50
N ILE A 127 -2.65 27.83 -3.13
CA ILE A 127 -1.59 27.14 -3.84
C ILE A 127 -2.20 26.46 -5.07
N GLU A 128 -1.78 26.87 -6.27
CA GLU A 128 -2.19 26.18 -7.50
C GLU A 128 -1.77 24.71 -7.48
N GLU A 129 -2.66 23.82 -7.93
CA GLU A 129 -2.57 22.35 -7.86
C GLU A 129 -1.25 21.78 -8.44
N ARG A 130 -0.63 22.47 -9.40
CA ARG A 130 0.65 22.07 -10.04
C ARG A 130 1.89 22.34 -9.16
N THR A 131 1.82 23.29 -8.24
CA THR A 131 2.91 23.68 -7.33
C THR A 131 2.83 22.96 -5.99
N ALA A 132 1.66 22.39 -5.69
CA ALA A 132 1.30 21.83 -4.38
C ALA A 132 2.01 20.52 -4.02
N ILE A 133 2.39 19.71 -5.02
CA ILE A 133 3.09 18.43 -4.80
C ILE A 133 4.50 18.66 -4.25
N ARG A 134 5.23 19.67 -4.74
CA ARG A 134 6.60 19.98 -4.26
C ARG A 134 6.63 20.68 -2.91
N PHE A 135 5.66 21.56 -2.65
CA PHE A 135 5.65 22.36 -1.43
C PHE A 135 5.56 21.50 -0.16
N LEU A 136 4.77 20.42 -0.19
CA LEU A 136 4.56 19.56 0.99
C LEU A 136 5.68 18.55 1.23
N ASP A 137 6.36 18.11 0.17
CA ASP A 137 7.55 17.25 0.28
C ASP A 137 8.76 18.02 0.87
N GLU A 138 8.79 19.34 0.68
CA GLU A 138 9.86 20.24 1.12
C GLU A 138 9.55 20.95 2.45
N ALA A 139 8.31 20.90 2.94
CA ALA A 139 7.91 21.58 4.17
C ALA A 139 8.46 20.86 5.42
N THR A 140 9.33 21.54 6.17
CA THR A 140 9.91 21.03 7.43
C THR A 140 9.00 21.35 8.62
N PRO A 141 9.05 20.57 9.73
CA PRO A 141 8.32 20.90 10.96
C PRO A 141 8.55 22.35 11.44
N ASP A 142 9.79 22.84 11.33
CA ASP A 142 10.19 24.20 11.71
C ASP A 142 9.45 25.30 10.90
N MET A 143 9.04 25.01 9.65
CA MET A 143 8.22 25.93 8.84
C MET A 143 6.79 26.09 9.38
N PHE A 144 6.36 25.19 10.27
CA PHE A 144 5.05 25.22 10.91
C PHE A 144 5.12 25.61 12.39
N ASP A 145 6.25 25.34 13.06
CA ASP A 145 6.46 25.68 14.47
C ASP A 145 6.76 27.18 14.68
N ASP A 146 7.45 27.83 13.74
CA ASP A 146 7.83 29.26 13.83
C ASP A 146 6.86 30.22 13.13
N LYS A 147 5.88 29.71 12.36
CA LYS A 147 4.82 30.52 11.72
C LYS A 147 3.50 29.74 11.65
N LEU A 148 2.61 30.07 12.58
CA LEU A 148 1.16 30.06 12.38
C LEU A 148 0.87 30.52 10.94
N PHE A 149 0.30 29.64 10.12
CA PHE A 149 0.06 29.83 8.69
C PHE A 149 -0.22 31.30 8.33
N GLU A 150 0.71 32.00 7.67
CA GLU A 150 0.38 33.22 6.92
C GLU A 150 -0.33 32.82 5.62
N SER A 151 -1.53 32.25 5.76
CA SER A 151 -2.44 32.00 4.66
C SER A 151 -3.15 33.30 4.29
N VAL A 152 -3.45 33.49 3.01
CA VAL A 152 -4.37 34.55 2.55
C VAL A 152 -5.76 34.44 3.22
N HIS A 153 -6.10 33.26 3.77
CA HIS A 153 -7.32 32.98 4.53
C HIS A 153 -7.03 32.12 5.78
N ASP A 154 -6.78 32.72 6.96
CA ASP A 154 -6.54 32.08 8.28
C ASP A 154 -6.79 30.55 8.36
N VAL A 155 -5.82 29.73 7.95
CA VAL A 155 -5.84 28.27 8.11
C VAL A 155 -5.23 27.95 9.46
N THR A 156 -6.05 27.67 10.47
CA THR A 156 -5.59 27.27 11.80
C THR A 156 -5.82 25.78 12.04
N GLN A 157 -5.07 25.18 12.97
CA GLN A 157 -5.31 23.79 13.41
C GLN A 157 -6.76 23.58 13.86
N ALA A 158 -7.33 24.55 14.59
CA ALA A 158 -8.72 24.49 15.05
C ALA A 158 -9.71 24.43 13.87
N ARG A 159 -9.47 25.17 12.78
CA ARG A 159 -10.33 25.18 11.60
C ARG A 159 -10.22 23.90 10.78
N VAL A 160 -9.01 23.32 10.69
CA VAL A 160 -8.80 22.00 10.07
C VAL A 160 -9.49 20.92 10.91
N GLN A 161 -9.40 21.00 12.24
CA GLN A 161 -10.09 20.09 13.14
C GLN A 161 -11.61 20.21 13.01
N GLU A 162 -12.17 21.42 13.04
CA GLU A 162 -13.61 21.67 12.84
C GLU A 162 -14.08 21.13 11.49
N PHE A 163 -13.29 21.32 10.42
CA PHE A 163 -13.58 20.75 9.11
C PHE A 163 -13.62 19.23 9.15
N VAL A 164 -12.60 18.57 9.70
CA VAL A 164 -12.55 17.11 9.79
C VAL A 164 -13.68 16.56 10.66
N GLU A 165 -13.94 17.17 11.82
CA GLU A 165 -15.05 16.80 12.69
C GLU A 165 -16.39 16.94 11.95
N SER A 166 -16.62 18.05 11.23
CA SER A 166 -17.85 18.26 10.47
C SER A 166 -18.08 17.23 9.35
N GLN A 167 -17.01 16.69 8.76
CA GLN A 167 -17.09 15.78 7.62
C GLN A 167 -17.02 14.30 8.01
N TYR A 168 -16.30 13.96 9.09
CA TYR A 168 -15.85 12.60 9.36
C TYR A 168 -16.10 12.10 10.78
N SER A 169 -16.65 12.92 11.69
CA SER A 169 -16.95 12.49 13.08
C SER A 169 -17.82 11.24 13.11
N ASP A 170 -18.85 11.20 12.29
CA ASP A 170 -19.82 10.11 12.26
C ASP A 170 -19.18 8.81 11.74
N SER A 171 -18.32 8.90 10.72
CA SER A 171 -17.62 7.73 10.18
C SER A 171 -16.58 7.22 11.16
N LYS A 172 -15.86 8.11 11.85
CA LYS A 172 -14.92 7.74 12.91
C LYS A 172 -15.64 7.03 14.07
N ALA A 173 -16.72 7.61 14.60
CA ALA A 173 -17.47 7.03 15.71
C ALA A 173 -18.02 5.63 15.38
N ARG A 174 -18.46 5.39 14.14
CA ARG A 174 -18.90 4.06 13.69
C ARG A 174 -17.75 3.05 13.61
N LEU A 175 -16.58 3.47 13.14
CA LEU A 175 -15.39 2.61 13.13
C LEU A 175 -14.93 2.27 14.56
N GLU A 176 -15.02 3.22 15.49
CA GLU A 176 -14.75 3.00 16.92
C GLU A 176 -15.72 1.96 17.52
N GLU A 177 -17.02 2.10 17.21
CA GLU A 177 -18.05 1.15 17.62
C GLU A 177 -17.78 -0.26 17.08
N ASP A 178 -17.47 -0.39 15.79
CA ASP A 178 -17.20 -1.69 15.16
C ASP A 178 -15.93 -2.34 15.70
N LEU A 179 -14.89 -1.54 15.97
CA LEU A 179 -13.67 -2.02 16.57
C LEU A 179 -13.90 -2.52 17.99
N HIS A 180 -14.62 -1.73 18.81
CA HIS A 180 -15.00 -2.15 20.15
C HIS A 180 -15.83 -3.43 20.13
N PHE A 181 -16.77 -3.52 19.18
CA PHE A 181 -17.60 -4.70 19.00
C PHE A 181 -16.79 -5.94 18.56
N ALA A 182 -15.79 -5.77 17.69
CA ALA A 182 -14.89 -6.84 17.30
C ALA A 182 -14.00 -7.32 18.47
N GLN A 183 -13.57 -6.42 19.36
CA GLN A 183 -12.87 -6.79 20.59
C GLN A 183 -13.76 -7.61 21.52
N GLN A 184 -15.03 -7.23 21.70
CA GLN A 184 -16.00 -8.01 22.46
C GLN A 184 -16.21 -9.41 21.84
N ALA A 185 -16.28 -9.49 20.51
CA ALA A 185 -16.42 -10.76 19.79
C ALA A 185 -15.20 -11.68 20.00
N LEU A 186 -13.98 -11.13 20.00
CA LEU A 186 -12.76 -11.89 20.32
C LEU A 186 -12.74 -12.39 21.76
N GLN A 187 -13.15 -11.55 22.71
CA GLN A 187 -13.29 -11.96 24.11
C GLN A 187 -14.33 -13.08 24.24
N TRP A 188 -15.47 -12.97 23.56
CA TRP A 188 -16.51 -14.00 23.57
C TRP A 188 -16.00 -15.35 23.02
N VAL A 189 -15.31 -15.35 21.88
CA VAL A 189 -14.73 -16.58 21.28
C VAL A 189 -13.64 -17.20 22.14
N SER A 190 -12.93 -16.40 22.94
CA SER A 190 -11.90 -16.91 23.85
C SER A 190 -12.45 -17.75 25.02
N GLN A 191 -13.76 -17.66 25.30
CA GLN A 191 -14.39 -18.43 26.38
C GLN A 191 -14.60 -19.90 25.97
N PRO A 192 -14.52 -20.86 26.92
CA PRO A 192 -14.69 -22.29 26.62
C PRO A 192 -16.05 -22.61 25.98
N GLY A 193 -16.05 -23.37 24.88
CA GLY A 193 -17.25 -23.80 24.15
C GLY A 193 -17.83 -22.78 23.17
N ASN A 194 -17.44 -21.50 23.27
CA ASN A 194 -17.92 -20.47 22.35
C ASN A 194 -17.24 -20.53 20.98
N ARG A 195 -16.07 -21.15 20.88
CA ARG A 195 -15.37 -21.34 19.60
C ARG A 195 -16.11 -22.28 18.68
N GLU A 196 -16.50 -23.46 19.17
CA GLU A 196 -17.28 -24.43 18.38
C GLU A 196 -18.62 -23.83 17.97
N ARG A 197 -19.23 -23.05 18.87
CA ARG A 197 -20.46 -22.31 18.60
C ARG A 197 -20.27 -21.24 17.52
N ALA A 198 -19.18 -20.48 17.57
CA ALA A 198 -18.84 -19.50 16.55
C ALA A 198 -18.62 -20.15 15.18
N CYS A 199 -17.92 -21.29 15.12
CA CYS A 199 -17.75 -22.06 13.88
C CYS A 199 -19.09 -22.56 13.32
N ALA A 200 -19.99 -23.06 14.17
CA ALA A 200 -21.31 -23.52 13.75
C ALA A 200 -22.19 -22.37 13.20
N ILE A 201 -22.14 -21.21 13.86
CA ILE A 201 -22.82 -19.99 13.40
C ILE A 201 -22.21 -19.52 12.07
N ALA A 202 -20.88 -19.49 11.94
CA ALA A 202 -20.19 -19.10 10.71
C ALA A 202 -20.55 -20.02 9.55
N ALA A 203 -20.56 -21.34 9.78
CA ALA A 203 -20.97 -22.33 8.79
C ALA A 203 -22.42 -22.15 8.34
N ARG A 204 -23.33 -21.72 9.25
CA ARG A 204 -24.73 -21.41 8.91
C ARG A 204 -24.87 -20.09 8.14
N LEU A 205 -24.22 -19.03 8.59
CA LEU A 205 -24.37 -17.68 8.04
C LEU A 205 -23.64 -17.48 6.71
N PHE A 206 -22.50 -18.17 6.55
CA PHE A 206 -21.61 -17.99 5.41
C PHE A 206 -21.50 -19.23 4.53
N GLN A 207 -22.44 -20.18 4.64
CA GLN A 207 -22.46 -21.41 3.85
C GLN A 207 -22.40 -21.14 2.32
N ASP A 208 -23.07 -20.07 1.89
CA ASP A 208 -23.17 -19.66 0.49
C ASP A 208 -22.06 -18.66 0.07
N VAL A 209 -21.17 -18.30 0.99
CA VAL A 209 -20.04 -17.41 0.71
C VAL A 209 -18.90 -18.28 0.19
N PRO A 210 -18.40 -18.03 -1.04
CA PRO A 210 -17.19 -18.70 -1.52
C PRO A 210 -16.09 -18.55 -0.47
N ASN A 211 -15.35 -19.63 -0.19
CA ASN A 211 -14.22 -19.58 0.74
C ASN A 211 -13.20 -18.54 0.26
N LEU A 212 -13.31 -17.32 0.79
CA LEU A 212 -12.46 -16.18 0.45
C LEU A 212 -10.96 -16.48 0.68
N GLU A 213 -10.63 -17.49 1.48
CA GLU A 213 -9.26 -17.91 1.75
C GLU A 213 -8.71 -18.93 0.73
N SER A 214 -9.55 -19.72 0.05
CA SER A 214 -9.11 -20.60 -1.04
C SER A 214 -9.24 -19.97 -2.43
N ASP A 215 -9.88 -18.82 -2.52
CA ASP A 215 -10.22 -18.12 -3.76
C ASP A 215 -9.50 -16.78 -3.94
N SER A 216 -8.18 -16.78 -3.69
CA SER A 216 -7.26 -15.88 -4.42
C SER A 216 -7.30 -16.10 -5.95
N ALA A 217 -8.14 -17.02 -6.44
CA ALA A 217 -8.31 -17.38 -7.85
C ALA A 217 -9.69 -17.08 -8.48
N THR A 218 -10.76 -16.73 -7.74
CA THR A 218 -12.11 -16.60 -8.36
C THR A 218 -12.86 -15.27 -8.16
N GLY A 219 -12.15 -14.18 -7.87
CA GLY A 219 -12.60 -12.81 -8.20
C GLY A 219 -12.69 -12.51 -9.72
N ALA A 220 -12.81 -13.53 -10.57
CA ALA A 220 -12.29 -13.53 -11.94
C ALA A 220 -13.30 -13.18 -13.05
N ILE A 221 -14.51 -12.68 -12.75
CA ILE A 221 -15.50 -12.41 -13.82
C ILE A 221 -15.87 -10.91 -13.97
N PRO A 222 -16.00 -10.11 -12.91
CA PRO A 222 -15.93 -8.64 -13.01
C PRO A 222 -14.54 -8.13 -13.40
N ALA A 223 -13.52 -8.71 -12.75
CA ALA A 223 -12.13 -8.41 -12.99
C ALA A 223 -11.67 -8.82 -14.39
N ARG A 224 -12.39 -9.68 -15.14
CA ARG A 224 -11.96 -10.05 -16.50
C ARG A 224 -12.14 -8.95 -17.54
N ARG A 225 -13.06 -8.00 -17.35
CA ARG A 225 -13.19 -6.83 -18.25
C ARG A 225 -12.29 -5.67 -17.81
N ILE A 226 -12.24 -5.38 -16.51
CA ILE A 226 -11.35 -4.36 -15.95
C ILE A 226 -9.87 -4.80 -15.99
N ALA A 227 -9.58 -6.09 -15.86
CA ALA A 227 -8.27 -6.66 -16.15
C ALA A 227 -8.08 -7.02 -17.62
N ALA A 228 -9.07 -6.98 -18.52
CA ALA A 228 -8.75 -7.01 -19.96
C ALA A 228 -8.20 -5.66 -20.40
N THR A 229 -8.80 -4.56 -19.93
CA THR A 229 -8.27 -3.20 -20.10
C THR A 229 -7.02 -2.99 -19.26
N GLY A 230 -7.00 -3.46 -18.01
CA GLY A 230 -5.85 -3.42 -17.10
C GLY A 230 -4.70 -4.33 -17.54
N VAL A 231 -4.94 -5.52 -18.10
CA VAL A 231 -3.90 -6.38 -18.69
C VAL A 231 -3.50 -5.86 -20.07
N ALA A 232 -4.39 -5.25 -20.86
CA ALA A 232 -3.98 -4.58 -22.10
C ALA A 232 -3.10 -3.36 -21.80
N GLU A 233 -3.45 -2.56 -20.80
CA GLU A 233 -2.63 -1.46 -20.28
C GLU A 233 -1.35 -1.99 -19.66
N GLN A 234 -1.38 -2.99 -18.77
CA GLN A 234 -0.21 -3.60 -18.16
C GLN A 234 0.70 -4.24 -19.23
N ARG A 235 0.16 -4.87 -20.28
CA ARG A 235 0.93 -5.37 -21.42
C ARG A 235 1.49 -4.23 -22.26
N LYS A 236 0.74 -3.14 -22.48
CA LYS A 236 1.22 -1.94 -23.19
C LYS A 236 2.34 -1.26 -22.40
N THR A 237 2.19 -1.20 -21.09
CA THR A 237 3.13 -0.68 -20.10
C THR A 237 4.38 -1.55 -20.01
N GLN A 238 4.25 -2.88 -19.89
CA GLN A 238 5.37 -3.82 -19.97
C GLN A 238 6.07 -3.76 -21.33
N ARG A 239 5.32 -3.64 -22.44
CA ARG A 239 5.92 -3.44 -23.77
C ARG A 239 6.70 -2.12 -23.86
N ARG A 240 6.19 -1.04 -23.27
CA ARG A 240 6.90 0.24 -23.16
C ARG A 240 8.16 0.11 -22.30
N ALA A 241 8.07 -0.53 -21.14
CA ALA A 241 9.20 -0.82 -20.26
C ALA A 241 10.27 -1.65 -20.99
N ARG A 242 9.89 -2.76 -21.62
CA ARG A 242 10.79 -3.61 -22.42
C ARG A 242 11.40 -2.85 -23.59
N SER A 243 10.64 -1.98 -24.25
CA SER A 243 11.16 -1.14 -25.33
C SER A 243 12.19 -0.12 -24.80
N ALA A 244 11.92 0.53 -23.67
CA ALA A 244 12.83 1.44 -23.00
C ALA A 244 14.11 0.72 -22.55
N ILE A 245 13.98 -0.44 -21.90
CA ILE A 245 15.10 -1.31 -21.50
C ILE A 245 15.92 -1.71 -22.72
N LYS A 246 15.29 -2.12 -23.83
CA LYS A 246 15.98 -2.50 -25.07
C LYS A 246 16.73 -1.32 -25.70
N LYS A 247 16.14 -0.11 -25.68
CA LYS A 247 16.79 1.11 -26.16
C LYS A 247 17.99 1.49 -25.29
N ALA A 248 17.82 1.43 -23.97
CA ALA A 248 18.89 1.66 -23.01
C ALA A 248 20.02 0.64 -23.21
N LEU A 249 19.72 -0.66 -23.30
CA LEU A 249 20.71 -1.71 -23.61
C LEU A 249 21.52 -1.43 -24.88
N LYS A 250 20.90 -0.88 -25.92
CA LYS A 250 21.60 -0.45 -27.15
C LYS A 250 22.52 0.75 -26.95
N LEU A 251 22.23 1.59 -25.96
CA LEU A 251 23.12 2.67 -25.54
C LEU A 251 24.29 2.12 -24.71
N PHE A 252 24.03 1.18 -23.79
CA PHE A 252 25.06 0.50 -22.99
C PHE A 252 26.00 -0.38 -23.81
N SER A 253 25.54 -0.98 -24.91
CA SER A 253 26.44 -1.76 -25.77
C SER A 253 27.55 -0.92 -26.40
N ARG A 254 27.35 0.41 -26.50
CA ARG A 254 28.39 1.35 -26.95
C ARG A 254 29.38 1.73 -25.86
N THR A 255 29.07 1.47 -24.60
CA THR A 255 29.92 1.81 -23.45
C THR A 255 30.71 0.61 -22.92
N GLY A 256 30.53 -0.59 -23.50
CA GLY A 256 31.17 -1.83 -23.03
C GLY A 256 30.56 -2.40 -21.75
N LEU A 257 29.42 -1.86 -21.29
CA LEU A 257 28.75 -2.26 -20.05
C LEU A 257 27.59 -3.25 -20.28
N GLU A 258 27.52 -3.83 -21.47
CA GLU A 258 26.39 -4.67 -21.90
C GLU A 258 26.18 -5.86 -20.97
N ASP A 259 27.25 -6.52 -20.56
CA ASP A 259 27.19 -7.71 -19.71
C ASP A 259 26.67 -7.39 -18.31
N SER A 260 27.13 -6.28 -17.71
CA SER A 260 26.65 -5.82 -16.40
C SER A 260 25.15 -5.50 -16.44
N VAL A 261 24.67 -4.78 -17.45
CA VAL A 261 23.24 -4.49 -17.54
C VAL A 261 22.43 -5.75 -17.83
N ARG A 262 22.94 -6.65 -18.67
CA ARG A 262 22.30 -7.95 -18.94
C ARG A 262 22.18 -8.79 -17.67
N MET A 263 23.21 -8.80 -16.81
CA MET A 263 23.20 -9.45 -15.51
C MET A 263 22.11 -8.86 -14.61
N MET A 264 22.04 -7.54 -14.45
CA MET A 264 20.97 -6.88 -13.67
C MET A 264 19.57 -7.19 -14.19
N VAL A 265 19.37 -7.12 -15.52
CA VAL A 265 18.08 -7.45 -16.16
C VAL A 265 17.70 -8.91 -15.89
N SER A 266 18.68 -9.83 -15.86
CA SER A 266 18.47 -11.23 -15.55
C SER A 266 18.25 -11.54 -14.06
N GLY A 267 18.25 -10.52 -13.20
CA GLY A 267 18.11 -10.70 -11.76
C GLY A 267 19.39 -11.20 -11.08
N LYS A 268 20.54 -11.06 -11.73
CA LYS A 268 21.85 -11.38 -11.15
C LYS A 268 22.50 -10.14 -10.55
N GLU A 269 23.34 -10.39 -9.56
CA GLU A 269 24.11 -9.34 -8.90
C GLU A 269 25.17 -8.78 -9.82
N VAL A 270 25.45 -7.48 -9.70
CA VAL A 270 26.54 -6.83 -10.42
C VAL A 270 27.52 -6.23 -9.44
N GLU A 271 28.77 -6.63 -9.59
CA GLU A 271 29.88 -6.03 -8.84
C GLU A 271 30.49 -4.89 -9.66
N LEU A 272 30.63 -3.72 -9.04
CA LEU A 272 31.34 -2.57 -9.58
C LEU A 272 32.50 -2.24 -8.65
N SER A 273 33.70 -2.08 -9.20
CA SER A 273 34.86 -1.59 -8.43
C SER A 273 35.82 -0.87 -9.34
N HIS A 274 36.46 0.19 -8.83
CA HIS A 274 37.60 0.79 -9.49
C HIS A 274 38.90 0.08 -9.09
N PRO A 275 39.87 -0.10 -10.00
CA PRO A 275 41.14 -0.76 -9.67
C PRO A 275 41.90 -0.10 -8.51
N ALA A 276 41.86 1.23 -8.41
CA ALA A 276 42.53 1.97 -7.34
C ALA A 276 41.72 2.08 -6.03
N SER A 277 40.43 1.72 -6.05
CA SER A 277 39.58 1.80 -4.85
C SER A 277 39.84 0.66 -3.89
N PRO A 278 39.76 0.85 -2.57
CA PRO A 278 39.73 -0.26 -1.62
C PRO A 278 38.36 -0.95 -1.54
N PHE A 279 37.34 -0.39 -2.18
CA PHE A 279 35.96 -0.85 -2.07
C PHE A 279 35.43 -1.52 -3.33
N LYS A 280 34.37 -2.31 -3.15
CA LYS A 280 33.51 -2.79 -4.22
C LYS A 280 32.05 -2.56 -3.86
N PHE A 281 31.25 -2.26 -4.87
CA PHE A 281 29.83 -2.04 -4.78
C PHE A 281 29.12 -3.24 -5.40
N VAL A 282 28.20 -3.86 -4.66
CA VAL A 282 27.41 -4.99 -5.14
C VAL A 282 25.97 -4.55 -5.27
N LEU A 283 25.46 -4.61 -6.49
CA LEU A 283 24.08 -4.27 -6.82
C LEU A 283 23.27 -5.54 -6.89
N GLN A 284 22.29 -5.65 -5.99
CA GLN A 284 21.39 -6.79 -5.91
C GLN A 284 19.98 -6.36 -6.31
N PRO A 285 19.36 -7.07 -7.28
CA PRO A 285 17.96 -6.83 -7.62
C PRO A 285 17.04 -7.28 -6.48
N LEU A 286 15.97 -6.52 -6.20
CA LEU A 286 15.09 -6.78 -5.06
C LEU A 286 14.18 -8.00 -5.25
N GLN A 287 13.58 -8.16 -6.43
CA GLN A 287 12.66 -9.26 -6.78
C GLN A 287 12.62 -9.50 -8.29
N ALA A 288 12.13 -10.65 -8.76
CA ALA A 288 11.95 -10.88 -10.20
C ALA A 288 10.98 -9.86 -10.83
N GLY A 289 11.34 -9.30 -12.00
CA GLY A 289 10.51 -8.31 -12.71
C GLY A 289 10.55 -6.87 -12.17
N TRP A 290 11.36 -6.61 -11.13
CA TRP A 290 11.52 -5.29 -10.51
C TRP A 290 11.83 -4.15 -11.49
N LEU A 291 12.68 -4.42 -12.48
CA LEU A 291 13.15 -3.42 -13.44
C LEU A 291 12.01 -2.94 -14.34
N GLU A 292 11.13 -3.85 -14.78
CA GLU A 292 9.96 -3.50 -15.60
C GLU A 292 8.97 -2.64 -14.81
N GLN A 293 8.77 -2.93 -13.52
CA GLN A 293 7.90 -2.16 -12.64
C GLN A 293 8.43 -0.75 -12.40
N LYS A 294 9.72 -0.63 -12.02
CA LYS A 294 10.36 0.66 -11.70
C LYS A 294 10.66 1.53 -12.92
N THR A 295 10.69 0.96 -14.12
CA THR A 295 10.84 1.73 -15.38
C THR A 295 9.57 2.53 -15.71
N VAL A 296 8.39 2.10 -15.24
CA VAL A 296 7.10 2.73 -15.58
C VAL A 296 6.55 3.57 -14.44
N ALA A 297 6.71 3.10 -13.21
CA ALA A 297 6.31 3.82 -12.00
C ALA A 297 7.58 4.21 -11.21
N PRO A 298 8.17 5.39 -11.47
CA PRO A 298 9.37 5.84 -10.76
C PRO A 298 9.14 6.17 -9.27
N GLY A 299 7.95 5.89 -8.72
CA GLY A 299 7.65 6.04 -7.30
C GLY A 299 8.39 5.00 -6.44
N GLY A 300 9.39 5.45 -5.69
CA GLY A 300 10.04 4.69 -4.62
C GLY A 300 11.54 5.00 -4.50
N HIS A 301 12.00 5.16 -3.25
CA HIS A 301 13.34 5.65 -2.90
C HIS A 301 14.52 4.80 -3.41
N VAL A 302 14.34 3.50 -3.66
CA VAL A 302 15.45 2.61 -4.04
C VAL A 302 14.96 1.49 -4.96
N PRO A 303 15.45 1.39 -6.20
CA PRO A 303 15.03 0.33 -7.11
C PRO A 303 15.86 -0.97 -6.97
N TYR A 304 17.07 -0.93 -6.38
CA TYR A 304 17.96 -2.08 -6.16
C TYR A 304 18.68 -1.97 -4.81
N GLN A 305 19.03 -3.08 -4.18
CA GLN A 305 19.88 -3.05 -2.98
C GLN A 305 21.32 -2.79 -3.38
N LEU A 306 21.91 -1.69 -2.90
CA LEU A 306 23.32 -1.38 -3.09
C LEU A 306 24.08 -1.72 -1.82
N THR A 307 25.05 -2.62 -1.92
CA THR A 307 25.89 -3.06 -0.81
C THR A 307 27.31 -2.58 -1.01
N LEU A 308 27.91 -1.99 0.02
CA LEU A 308 29.32 -1.61 0.04
C LEU A 308 30.13 -2.67 0.78
N LEU A 309 31.16 -3.18 0.12
CA LEU A 309 32.13 -4.11 0.71
C LEU A 309 33.55 -3.61 0.47
N THR A 310 34.49 -4.13 1.26
CA THR A 310 35.90 -4.08 0.87
C THR A 310 36.17 -5.05 -0.29
N LYS A 311 37.28 -4.87 -1.00
CA LYS A 311 37.70 -5.81 -2.06
C LYS A 311 37.92 -7.23 -1.55
N GLU A 312 38.24 -7.38 -0.27
CA GLU A 312 38.38 -8.68 0.41
C GLU A 312 37.03 -9.31 0.77
N GLY A 313 35.91 -8.65 0.45
CA GLY A 313 34.55 -9.15 0.68
C GLY A 313 34.00 -8.85 2.07
N VAL A 314 34.65 -7.99 2.85
CA VAL A 314 34.13 -7.58 4.17
C VAL A 314 32.98 -6.61 3.95
N PHE A 315 31.80 -6.95 4.48
CA PHE A 315 30.62 -6.10 4.42
C PHE A 315 30.82 -4.84 5.27
N LEU A 316 30.53 -3.67 4.70
CA LEU A 316 30.61 -2.39 5.42
C LEU A 316 29.22 -1.85 5.73
N SER A 317 28.38 -1.68 4.71
CA SER A 317 27.06 -1.10 4.88
C SER A 317 26.20 -1.32 3.63
N ARG A 318 24.88 -1.20 3.79
CA ARG A 318 23.97 -0.95 2.68
C ARG A 318 23.89 0.54 2.42
N LEU A 319 23.81 0.90 1.14
CA LEU A 319 23.74 2.27 0.67
C LEU A 319 22.39 2.52 0.00
N CYS A 320 21.83 3.70 0.23
CA CYS A 320 20.72 4.24 -0.54
C CYS A 320 21.20 5.53 -1.21
N VAL A 321 21.23 5.53 -2.54
CA VAL A 321 21.61 6.69 -3.35
C VAL A 321 20.39 7.13 -4.13
N LEU A 322 19.91 8.34 -3.85
CA LEU A 322 18.77 8.91 -4.55
C LEU A 322 19.24 9.68 -5.77
N PHE A 323 18.83 9.24 -6.94
CA PHE A 323 18.89 10.02 -8.17
C PHE A 323 17.47 10.44 -8.51
N ASP A 324 17.12 11.66 -8.09
CA ASP A 324 15.75 12.15 -8.21
C ASP A 324 15.26 12.13 -9.67
N GLN A 325 14.02 11.69 -9.86
CA GLN A 325 13.34 11.55 -11.16
C GLN A 325 14.15 10.83 -12.25
N THR A 326 15.16 10.05 -11.88
CA THR A 326 16.07 9.41 -12.83
C THR A 326 15.62 7.96 -13.06
N PRO A 327 15.40 7.53 -14.32
CA PRO A 327 15.08 6.14 -14.63
C PRO A 327 16.13 5.18 -14.05
N VAL A 328 15.67 4.04 -13.52
CA VAL A 328 16.53 3.04 -12.85
C VAL A 328 17.78 2.64 -13.64
N LEU A 329 17.67 2.46 -14.97
CA LEU A 329 18.84 2.14 -15.80
C LEU A 329 19.84 3.29 -15.88
N ASP A 330 19.37 4.54 -15.89
CA ASP A 330 20.24 5.71 -15.91
C ASP A 330 20.93 5.89 -14.55
N GLN A 331 20.28 5.51 -13.44
CA GLN A 331 20.91 5.44 -12.12
C GLN A 331 22.04 4.41 -12.08
N LEU A 332 21.80 3.22 -12.65
CA LEU A 332 22.83 2.17 -12.77
C LEU A 332 24.01 2.67 -13.61
N LEU A 333 23.74 3.31 -14.75
CA LEU A 333 24.77 3.87 -15.62
C LEU A 333 25.60 4.93 -14.90
N ALA A 334 24.92 5.87 -14.23
CA ALA A 334 25.56 6.92 -13.45
C ALA A 334 26.47 6.29 -12.39
N LEU A 335 25.96 5.35 -11.60
CA LEU A 335 26.74 4.66 -10.59
C LEU A 335 27.96 3.95 -11.20
N THR A 336 27.79 3.23 -12.30
CA THR A 336 28.91 2.58 -12.99
C THR A 336 29.96 3.58 -13.46
N PHE A 337 29.56 4.72 -14.04
CA PHE A 337 30.51 5.74 -14.46
C PHE A 337 31.23 6.42 -13.30
N PHE A 338 30.53 6.74 -12.21
CA PHE A 338 31.16 7.31 -11.02
C PHE A 338 32.18 6.33 -10.43
N VAL A 339 31.85 5.03 -10.34
CA VAL A 339 32.79 4.01 -9.86
C VAL A 339 33.96 3.87 -10.82
N GLN A 340 33.73 3.65 -12.11
CA GLN A 340 34.79 3.42 -13.10
C GLN A 340 35.71 4.62 -13.33
N SER A 341 35.24 5.84 -13.05
CA SER A 341 36.06 7.05 -13.12
C SER A 341 36.85 7.33 -11.83
N GLY A 342 36.70 6.50 -10.80
CA GLY A 342 37.35 6.69 -9.50
C GLY A 342 36.70 7.78 -8.63
N ASN A 343 35.53 8.28 -9.01
CA ASN A 343 34.78 9.33 -8.29
C ASN A 343 33.83 8.73 -7.24
N GLU A 344 34.24 7.64 -6.60
CA GLU A 344 33.39 6.89 -5.66
C GLU A 344 33.09 7.69 -4.39
N ALA A 345 33.99 8.60 -4.02
CA ALA A 345 33.81 9.50 -2.87
C ALA A 345 32.55 10.37 -3.00
N ASP A 346 32.17 10.77 -4.22
CA ASP A 346 30.94 11.55 -4.47
C ASP A 346 29.68 10.72 -4.21
N ILE A 347 29.70 9.43 -4.56
CA ILE A 347 28.62 8.50 -4.24
C ILE A 347 28.55 8.31 -2.73
N LEU A 348 29.67 7.98 -2.10
CA LEU A 348 29.75 7.62 -0.68
C LEU A 348 29.40 8.79 0.25
N SER A 349 29.75 10.01 -0.15
CA SER A 349 29.41 11.24 0.59
C SER A 349 27.93 11.62 0.49
N LYS A 350 27.24 11.28 -0.60
CA LYS A 350 25.81 11.56 -0.78
C LYS A 350 24.90 10.40 -0.36
N ALA A 351 25.43 9.19 -0.28
CA ALA A 351 24.67 8.02 0.12
C ALA A 351 24.17 8.10 1.57
N ASN A 352 22.99 7.54 1.80
CA ASN A 352 22.51 7.18 3.12
C ASN A 352 23.04 5.78 3.48
N TRP A 353 23.75 5.68 4.60
CA TRP A 353 24.39 4.44 5.07
C TRP A 353 23.51 3.77 6.12
N PHE A 354 23.28 2.47 5.99
CA PHE A 354 22.47 1.71 6.95
C PHE A 354 22.86 0.22 6.98
N GLY A 355 22.29 -0.52 7.93
CA GLY A 355 22.42 -1.98 7.99
C GLY A 355 23.84 -2.51 8.23
N TYR A 356 24.73 -1.74 8.85
CA TYR A 356 26.04 -2.20 9.30
C TYR A 356 25.91 -3.26 10.41
N GLU A 357 26.78 -4.28 10.41
CA GLU A 357 26.76 -5.35 11.43
C GLU A 357 27.36 -4.89 12.76
N SER A 358 28.42 -4.07 12.71
CA SER A 358 29.07 -3.44 13.87
C SER A 358 29.61 -2.07 13.44
N ALA A 359 29.15 -1.01 14.11
CA ALA A 359 29.66 0.35 13.86
C ALA A 359 31.17 0.43 14.18
N THR A 360 31.62 -0.28 15.22
CA THR A 360 33.02 -0.34 15.62
C THR A 360 33.91 -0.97 14.55
N GLY A 361 33.51 -2.14 14.02
CA GLY A 361 34.26 -2.85 12.98
C GLY A 361 34.31 -2.10 11.65
N VAL A 362 33.21 -1.43 11.27
CA VAL A 362 33.21 -0.61 10.06
C VAL A 362 34.10 0.63 10.23
N ARG A 363 34.05 1.30 11.38
CA ARG A 363 34.89 2.48 11.65
C ARG A 363 36.38 2.16 11.65
N SER A 364 36.82 1.01 12.19
CA SER A 364 38.25 0.64 12.15
C SER A 364 38.75 0.46 10.72
N ILE A 365 37.96 -0.18 9.86
CA ILE A 365 38.30 -0.35 8.44
C ILE A 365 38.32 0.99 7.71
N LEU A 366 37.32 1.86 7.94
CA LEU A 366 37.27 3.18 7.33
C LEU A 366 38.40 4.09 7.82
N GLN A 367 38.81 3.98 9.08
CA GLN A 367 39.94 4.75 9.63
C GLN A 367 41.26 4.45 8.90
N GLU A 368 41.44 3.21 8.42
CA GLU A 368 42.60 2.81 7.63
C GLU A 368 42.42 3.16 6.14
N LYS A 369 41.29 2.76 5.54
CA LYS A 369 41.11 2.75 4.09
C LYS A 369 40.49 4.03 3.52
N ALA A 370 39.65 4.74 4.28
CA ALA A 370 38.98 5.97 3.83
C ALA A 370 38.52 6.87 5.01
N PRO A 371 39.46 7.57 5.69
CA PRO A 371 39.15 8.32 6.92
C PRO A 371 38.07 9.39 6.76
N ALA A 372 37.95 9.97 5.56
CA ALA A 372 36.95 11.00 5.24
C ALA A 372 35.49 10.52 5.37
N LEU A 373 35.25 9.20 5.40
CA LEU A 373 33.91 8.62 5.49
C LEU A 373 33.49 8.26 6.92
N LEU A 374 34.33 8.49 7.93
CA LEU A 374 34.02 8.15 9.32
C LEU A 374 32.81 8.88 9.88
N ASN A 375 32.47 10.06 9.35
CA ASN A 375 31.27 10.80 9.72
C ASN A 375 29.96 10.14 9.24
N LYS A 376 30.03 9.15 8.35
CA LYS A 376 28.86 8.40 7.84
C LYS A 376 28.45 7.24 8.73
N VAL A 377 29.28 6.84 9.68
CA VAL A 377 29.02 5.74 10.60
C VAL A 377 28.86 6.33 12.00
N PRO A 378 27.78 6.03 12.76
CA PRO A 378 27.60 6.59 14.09
C PRO A 378 28.72 6.16 15.05
N GLU A 379 28.94 6.96 16.10
CA GLU A 379 29.88 6.59 17.15
C GLU A 379 29.36 5.39 17.95
N PRO A 380 30.24 4.44 18.36
CA PRO A 380 29.85 3.36 19.25
C PRO A 380 29.32 3.94 20.56
N ARG A 381 28.11 3.55 20.97
CA ARG A 381 27.55 3.99 22.26
C ARG A 381 28.42 3.43 23.39
N LYS A 382 28.97 4.29 24.23
CA LYS A 382 29.73 3.87 25.42
C LYS A 382 28.83 3.06 26.36
N GLY A 383 29.12 1.77 26.53
CA GLY A 383 28.50 0.90 27.54
C GLY A 383 27.34 0.03 27.08
N GLY A 384 26.89 0.13 25.82
CA GLY A 384 25.99 -0.85 25.21
C GLY A 384 26.78 -1.71 24.22
N GLY A 385 26.86 -3.02 24.43
CA GLY A 385 27.50 -3.91 23.46
C GLY A 385 26.90 -3.71 22.06
N ASP A 386 27.73 -3.85 21.01
CA ASP A 386 27.32 -3.81 19.61
C ASP A 386 26.26 -4.90 19.37
N SER A 387 24.98 -4.59 19.58
CA SER A 387 23.86 -5.48 19.30
C SER A 387 23.57 -5.45 17.80
N GLY A 388 24.42 -6.15 17.05
CA GLY A 388 24.22 -6.40 15.62
C GLY A 388 22.90 -7.15 15.35
N LEU A 389 22.36 -6.94 14.13
CA LEU A 389 21.28 -7.64 13.40
C LEU A 389 19.94 -7.92 14.13
N LEU A 390 19.93 -8.33 15.40
CA LEU A 390 18.73 -8.56 16.21
C LEU A 390 18.08 -7.25 16.68
N ALA A 391 18.86 -6.19 16.88
CA ALA A 391 18.27 -4.86 17.04
C ALA A 391 17.46 -4.46 15.79
N GLY A 392 17.86 -4.89 14.59
CA GLY A 392 17.13 -4.63 13.35
C GLY A 392 15.77 -5.33 13.26
N LEU A 393 15.61 -6.53 13.84
CA LEU A 393 14.30 -7.20 13.92
C LEU A 393 13.42 -6.59 15.01
N ASP A 394 14.01 -6.19 16.14
CA ASP A 394 13.30 -5.41 17.15
C ASP A 394 13.00 -3.98 16.65
N THR A 395 13.74 -3.44 15.67
CA THR A 395 13.42 -2.16 15.00
C THR A 395 12.35 -2.37 13.92
N ILE A 396 12.31 -3.52 13.24
CA ILE A 396 11.25 -3.84 12.26
C ILE A 396 9.90 -4.09 12.95
N TRP A 397 9.88 -4.53 14.21
CA TRP A 397 8.66 -4.74 14.98
C TRP A 397 8.35 -3.66 16.03
N ARG A 398 9.36 -2.97 16.56
CA ARG A 398 9.22 -1.64 17.19
C ARG A 398 9.41 -0.53 16.17
N THR A 399 8.94 -0.76 14.94
CA THR A 399 8.83 0.27 13.92
C THR A 399 7.66 1.19 14.29
N GLU A 400 7.84 1.95 15.37
CA GLU A 400 7.61 3.40 15.31
C GLU A 400 8.29 4.04 14.07
N ALA A 401 9.13 3.29 13.33
CA ALA A 401 9.74 3.64 12.05
C ALA A 401 8.98 3.20 10.77
N HIS A 402 7.90 2.42 10.83
CA HIS A 402 6.85 2.42 9.78
C HIS A 402 5.88 3.59 10.04
N TRP A 403 5.85 4.03 11.30
CA TRP A 403 5.32 5.30 11.78
C TRP A 403 6.39 6.41 11.83
N ALA A 404 7.52 6.25 11.11
CA ALA A 404 8.60 7.24 11.12
C ALA A 404 7.99 8.57 10.68
N LEU A 405 7.86 9.50 11.63
CA LEU A 405 7.47 10.91 11.48
C LEU A 405 7.15 11.21 10.02
N TYR A 406 5.91 10.91 9.66
CA TYR A 406 5.46 11.15 8.31
C TYR A 406 5.75 12.62 8.02
N LYS A 407 6.53 12.88 6.96
CA LYS A 407 7.02 14.22 6.66
C LYS A 407 5.81 15.10 6.30
N GLY A 408 5.36 15.87 7.28
CA GLY A 408 4.21 16.76 7.17
C GLY A 408 3.39 16.80 8.47
N PRO A 409 3.17 17.97 9.09
CA PRO A 409 2.41 18.09 10.34
C PRO A 409 0.95 17.68 10.19
N VAL A 410 0.36 17.83 9.00
CA VAL A 410 -1.01 17.37 8.68
C VAL A 410 -1.12 15.85 8.85
N LYS A 411 -0.13 15.11 8.36
CA LYS A 411 -0.12 13.64 8.40
C LYS A 411 0.09 13.11 9.82
N ASN A 412 1.00 13.74 10.57
CA ASN A 412 1.22 13.40 11.99
C ASN A 412 -0.02 13.75 12.85
N TRP A 413 -0.70 14.85 12.56
CA TRP A 413 -1.94 15.22 13.24
C TRP A 413 -3.08 14.23 12.93
N ILE A 414 -3.29 13.85 11.66
CA ILE A 414 -4.30 12.83 11.30
C ILE A 414 -3.98 11.48 11.97
N ALA A 415 -2.71 11.09 11.97
CA ALA A 415 -2.27 9.87 12.66
C ALA A 415 -2.51 9.96 14.18
N THR A 416 -2.35 11.12 14.80
CA THR A 416 -2.67 11.33 16.23
C THR A 416 -4.18 11.33 16.47
N TRP A 417 -4.96 11.98 15.61
CA TRP A 417 -6.42 12.00 15.66
C TRP A 417 -7.03 10.60 15.47
N MET A 418 -6.38 9.73 14.70
CA MET A 418 -6.73 8.32 14.52
C MET A 418 -6.03 7.36 15.50
N GLY A 419 -5.02 7.82 16.25
CA GLY A 419 -4.00 6.96 16.87
C GLY A 419 -4.55 5.92 17.85
N GLU A 420 -5.62 6.25 18.59
CA GLU A 420 -6.28 5.32 19.50
C GLU A 420 -7.01 4.18 18.76
N LEU A 421 -7.50 4.43 17.55
CA LEU A 421 -8.24 3.49 16.71
C LEU A 421 -7.34 2.39 16.13
N LEU A 422 -6.13 2.76 15.68
CA LEU A 422 -5.18 1.82 15.08
C LEU A 422 -4.38 1.05 16.14
N ALA A 423 -4.05 1.68 17.27
CA ALA A 423 -3.38 1.02 18.39
C ALA A 423 -4.27 -0.04 19.08
N SER A 424 -5.59 0.05 18.91
CA SER A 424 -6.56 -0.87 19.49
C SER A 424 -7.01 -2.00 18.52
N LEU A 425 -6.42 -2.08 17.32
CA LEU A 425 -6.61 -3.21 16.42
C LEU A 425 -6.10 -4.51 17.07
N PRO A 426 -6.95 -5.53 17.24
CA PRO A 426 -6.53 -6.78 17.87
C PRO A 426 -5.53 -7.52 16.98
N ASN A 427 -4.48 -8.08 17.59
CA ASN A 427 -3.43 -8.81 16.88
C ASN A 427 -4.02 -10.02 16.11
N PRO A 428 -4.03 -10.01 14.77
CA PRO A 428 -4.64 -11.08 13.97
C PRO A 428 -3.93 -12.43 14.13
N GLY A 429 -2.68 -12.43 14.65
CA GLY A 429 -1.92 -13.64 14.96
C GLY A 429 -2.57 -14.52 16.04
N HIS A 430 -3.40 -13.96 16.93
CA HIS A 430 -4.17 -14.74 17.91
C HIS A 430 -5.49 -15.30 17.33
N ALA A 431 -5.98 -14.75 16.21
CA ALA A 431 -7.21 -15.20 15.54
C ALA A 431 -6.96 -16.21 14.40
N ARG A 432 -5.71 -16.36 13.94
CA ARG A 432 -5.37 -17.17 12.75
C ARG A 432 -5.31 -18.70 12.89
N PRO A 433 -5.86 -19.31 13.95
CA PRO A 433 -6.44 -20.64 13.79
C PRO A 433 -7.94 -20.72 14.13
N ALA A 434 -8.62 -19.61 14.41
CA ALA A 434 -9.95 -19.66 15.03
C ALA A 434 -11.11 -19.98 14.07
N LEU A 435 -11.08 -19.53 12.81
CA LEU A 435 -12.23 -19.58 11.91
C LEU A 435 -11.90 -19.78 10.41
N ALA A 436 -10.69 -20.26 10.08
CA ALA A 436 -10.34 -20.68 8.72
C ALA A 436 -10.95 -22.04 8.38
#